data_AF-A0A450TGL3-F1
#
_entry.id   AF-A0A450TGL3-F1
#
_cell.length_a   1.000
_cell.length_b   1.000
_cell.length_c   1.000
_cell.angle_alpha   90.00
_cell.angle_beta   90.00
_cell.angle_gamma   90.00
#
_symmetry.space_group_name_H-M   'P 1'
#
loop_
_entity.id
_entity.type
_entity.pdbx_description
1 polymer ?
#
loop_
_entity_poly.entity_id
_entity_poly.type
_entity_poly.pdbx_seq_one_letter_code
_entity_poly.pdbx_strand_id
1 'polypeptide(L)'
;MQIANPIYDVVFKYLMQNNEAAILILSTILEEEITALDLLPQETAVTLENRSFTVYRLDFSARIRAATGEEKHVIIEIRTYALTNAVEYAYRKR
;
A
#
# COMPACT_ATOMS: atom_id res chain seq x y z
N MET A 1 -18.78 -15.26 -0.70
CA MET A 1 -17.44 -15.55 -1.27
C MET A 1 -16.63 -14.27 -1.20
N GLN A 2 -15.73 -14.14 -0.23
CA GLN A 2 -14.78 -13.03 -0.18
C GLN A 2 -13.50 -13.52 -0.85
N ILE A 3 -13.19 -12.98 -2.04
CA ILE A 3 -11.91 -13.22 -2.70
C ILE A 3 -10.91 -12.27 -2.04
N ALA A 4 -10.12 -12.77 -1.10
CA ALA A 4 -8.86 -12.11 -0.80
C ALA A 4 -7.90 -12.46 -1.94
N ASN A 5 -7.46 -11.47 -2.71
CA ASN A 5 -6.55 -11.71 -3.83
C ASN A 5 -5.12 -11.33 -3.40
N PRO A 6 -4.28 -12.30 -2.99
CA PRO A 6 -2.90 -12.05 -2.60
C PRO A 6 -2.05 -11.43 -3.73
N ILE A 7 -2.49 -11.52 -5.00
CA ILE A 7 -1.84 -10.83 -6.12
C ILE A 7 -1.97 -9.31 -5.95
N TYR A 8 -3.11 -8.79 -5.48
CA TYR A 8 -3.32 -7.35 -5.39
C TYR A 8 -2.41 -6.70 -4.35
N ASP A 9 -2.27 -7.29 -3.15
CA ASP A 9 -1.42 -6.71 -2.11
C ASP A 9 0.06 -6.74 -2.47
N VAL A 10 0.50 -7.82 -3.13
CA VAL A 10 1.88 -7.96 -3.59
C VAL A 10 2.17 -6.98 -4.72
N VAL A 11 1.31 -6.91 -5.75
CA VAL A 11 1.47 -5.95 -6.86
C VAL A 11 1.41 -4.51 -6.35
N PHE A 12 0.47 -4.19 -5.45
CA PHE A 12 0.34 -2.87 -4.86
C PHE A 12 1.60 -2.49 -4.08
N LYS A 13 2.15 -3.39 -3.26
CA LYS A 13 3.44 -3.17 -2.58
C LYS A 13 4.56 -2.86 -3.58
N TYR A 14 4.67 -3.62 -4.67
CA TYR A 14 5.70 -3.37 -5.69
C TYR A 14 5.52 -2.02 -6.38
N LEU A 15 4.27 -1.64 -6.69
CA LEU A 15 3.96 -0.32 -7.27
C LEU A 15 4.32 0.81 -6.30
N MET A 16 4.03 0.67 -5.02
CA MET A 16 4.36 1.66 -3.98
C MET A 16 5.87 1.79 -3.70
N GLN A 17 6.68 0.78 -4.05
CA GLN A 17 8.14 0.85 -3.96
C GLN A 17 8.79 1.53 -5.19
N ASN A 18 8.05 1.66 -6.31
CA ASN A 18 8.49 2.43 -7.46
C ASN A 18 8.03 3.88 -7.32
N ASN A 19 8.97 4.82 -7.27
CA ASN A 19 8.65 6.22 -6.96
C ASN A 19 7.70 6.88 -7.97
N GLU A 20 7.89 6.64 -9.27
CA GLU A 20 7.05 7.23 -10.32
C GLU A 20 5.62 6.68 -10.27
N ALA A 21 5.48 5.37 -10.11
CA ALA A 21 4.18 4.73 -9.96
C ALA A 21 3.48 5.17 -8.67
N ALA A 22 4.22 5.26 -7.56
CA ALA A 22 3.70 5.74 -6.28
C ALA A 22 3.22 7.19 -6.37
N ILE A 23 4.00 8.09 -6.97
CA ILE A 23 3.59 9.48 -7.22
C ILE A 23 2.30 9.51 -8.02
N LEU A 24 2.22 8.80 -9.15
CA LEU A 24 1.03 8.79 -10.01
C LEU A 24 -0.22 8.29 -9.28
N ILE A 25 -0.10 7.18 -8.56
CA ILE A 25 -1.23 6.58 -7.84
C ILE A 25 -1.67 7.49 -6.70
N LEU A 26 -0.73 7.98 -5.89
CA LEU A 26 -1.05 8.79 -4.71
C LEU A 26 -1.55 10.18 -5.09
N SER A 27 -0.99 10.81 -6.13
CA SER A 27 -1.50 12.10 -6.62
C SER A 27 -2.93 11.95 -7.14
N THR A 28 -3.23 10.83 -7.80
CA THR A 28 -4.57 10.54 -8.30
C THR A 28 -5.56 10.32 -7.15
N ILE A 29 -5.17 9.57 -6.10
CA ILE A 29 -6.04 9.30 -4.95
C ILE A 29 -6.27 10.56 -4.10
N LEU A 30 -5.23 11.39 -3.92
CA LEU A 30 -5.31 12.59 -3.10
C LEU A 30 -5.89 13.80 -3.84
N GLU A 31 -6.01 13.72 -5.17
CA GLU A 31 -6.39 14.84 -6.04
C GLU A 31 -5.47 16.08 -5.88
N GLU A 32 -4.21 15.85 -5.53
CA GLU A 32 -3.21 16.89 -5.27
C GLU A 32 -1.91 16.59 -6.00
N GLU A 33 -1.18 17.63 -6.42
CA GLU A 33 0.13 17.47 -7.06
C GLU A 33 1.16 17.04 -6.01
N ILE A 34 1.80 15.88 -6.20
CA ILE A 34 2.95 15.44 -5.39
C ILE A 34 4.23 15.82 -6.12
N THR A 35 4.97 16.78 -5.57
CA THR A 35 6.20 17.32 -6.19
C THR A 35 7.48 16.59 -5.73
N ALA A 36 7.42 15.92 -4.58
CA ALA A 36 8.45 15.02 -4.10
C ALA A 36 7.84 13.95 -3.20
N LEU A 37 8.37 12.74 -3.30
CA LEU A 37 7.94 11.60 -2.51
C LEU A 37 9.16 10.79 -2.10
N ASP A 38 9.30 10.55 -0.80
CA ASP A 38 10.37 9.75 -0.22
C ASP A 38 9.76 8.64 0.63
N LEU A 39 10.05 7.39 0.29
CA LEU A 39 9.65 6.23 1.08
C LEU A 39 10.46 6.19 2.37
N LEU A 40 9.78 6.17 3.52
CA LEU A 40 10.40 6.05 4.83
C LEU A 40 10.79 4.59 5.13
N PRO A 41 11.78 4.34 6.01
CA PRO A 41 12.15 2.99 6.41
C PRO A 41 10.93 2.18 6.87
N GLN A 42 10.68 1.04 6.23
CA GLN A 42 9.49 0.22 6.48
C GLN A 42 9.65 -0.59 7.77
N GLU A 43 8.66 -0.52 8.68
CA GLU A 43 8.53 -1.50 9.76
C GLU A 43 7.84 -2.76 9.23
N THR A 44 8.55 -3.89 9.28
CA THR A 44 8.00 -5.19 8.87
C THR A 44 6.85 -5.58 9.78
N ALA A 45 5.71 -5.93 9.18
CA ALA A 45 4.52 -6.29 9.93
C ALA A 45 4.58 -7.69 10.54
N VAL A 46 3.95 -7.77 11.70
CA VAL A 46 3.83 -8.94 12.56
C VAL A 46 2.81 -9.93 11.98
N THR A 47 3.17 -11.22 11.97
CA THR A 47 2.20 -12.31 11.73
C THR A 47 1.47 -12.59 13.03
N LEU A 48 0.14 -12.45 13.05
CA LEU A 48 -0.67 -12.84 14.22
C LEU A 48 -0.85 -14.37 14.19
N GLU A 49 -0.21 -15.08 15.12
CA GLU A 49 -0.10 -16.55 15.14
C GLU A 49 -1.43 -17.34 15.05
N ASN A 50 -2.58 -16.69 15.27
CA ASN A 50 -3.90 -17.33 15.28
C ASN A 50 -4.81 -17.02 14.08
N ARG A 51 -4.41 -16.12 13.17
CA ARG A 51 -5.13 -15.84 11.91
C ARG A 51 -4.12 -15.43 10.83
N SER A 52 -4.28 -15.97 9.63
CA SER A 52 -3.38 -15.78 8.48
C SER A 52 -3.43 -14.36 7.86
N PHE A 53 -3.45 -13.31 8.68
CA PHE A 53 -3.49 -11.93 8.24
C PHE A 53 -2.10 -11.32 8.34
N THR A 54 -1.62 -10.77 7.22
CA THR A 54 -0.43 -9.93 7.19
C THR A 54 -0.87 -8.50 6.96
N VAL A 55 -0.55 -7.61 7.90
CA VAL A 55 -0.71 -6.17 7.69
C VAL A 55 0.50 -5.69 6.88
N TYR A 56 0.39 -4.67 6.05
CA TYR A 56 1.55 -3.97 5.50
C TYR A 56 1.38 -2.48 5.77
N ARG A 57 2.42 -1.84 6.31
CA ARG A 57 2.46 -0.40 6.55
C ARG A 57 3.55 0.23 5.69
N LEU A 58 3.18 1.26 4.94
CA LEU A 58 4.10 2.08 4.14
C LEU A 58 3.91 3.53 4.52
N ASP A 59 5.00 4.16 4.94
CA ASP A 59 5.01 5.56 5.32
C ASP A 59 5.84 6.33 4.29
N PHE A 60 5.30 7.44 3.79
CA PHE A 60 5.97 8.32 2.84
C PHE A 60 6.07 9.73 3.42
N SER A 61 7.18 10.38 3.17
CA SER A 61 7.29 11.83 3.28
C SER A 61 6.98 12.44 1.92
N ALA A 62 6.02 13.37 1.85
CA ALA A 62 5.57 13.95 0.59
C ALA A 62 5.54 15.47 0.66
N ARG A 63 6.07 16.12 -0.39
CA ARG A 63 5.78 17.53 -0.66
C ARG A 63 4.63 17.60 -1.64
N ILE A 64 3.54 18.24 -1.23
CA ILE A 64 2.34 18.42 -2.05
C ILE A 64 2.15 19.90 -2.38
N ARG A 65 1.63 20.19 -3.57
CA ARG A 65 1.19 21.52 -3.96
C ARG A 65 -0.33 21.50 -4.09
N ALA A 66 -0.98 22.27 -3.23
CA ALA A 66 -2.43 22.42 -3.23
C ALA A 66 -2.90 23.16 -4.50
N ALA A 67 -4.17 22.99 -4.87
CA ALA A 67 -4.79 23.77 -5.95
C ALA A 67 -4.67 25.30 -5.77
N THR A 68 -4.51 25.78 -4.53
CA THR A 68 -4.27 27.20 -4.20
C THR A 68 -2.83 27.67 -4.48
N GLY A 69 -1.93 26.77 -4.85
CA GLY A 69 -0.50 27.00 -5.00
C GLY A 69 0.32 26.88 -3.72
N GLU A 70 -0.31 26.60 -2.57
CA GLU A 70 0.36 26.41 -1.29
C GLU A 70 1.14 25.08 -1.27
N GLU A 71 2.40 25.11 -0.85
CA GLU A 71 3.21 23.90 -0.67
C GLU A 71 3.15 23.40 0.78
N LYS A 72 2.92 22.10 0.95
CA LYS A 72 2.85 21.44 2.26
C LYS A 72 3.76 20.24 2.30
N HIS A 73 4.37 20.03 3.46
CA HIS A 73 5.11 18.81 3.77
C HIS A 73 4.22 17.93 4.64
N VAL A 74 3.92 16.72 4.17
CA VAL A 74 2.99 15.79 4.81
C VAL A 74 3.61 14.40 4.94
N ILE A 75 3.05 13.60 5.84
CA ILE A 75 3.32 12.16 5.92
C ILE A 75 2.09 11.43 5.39
N ILE A 76 2.29 10.52 4.45
CA ILE A 76 1.24 9.65 3.90
C ILE A 76 1.48 8.26 4.46
N GLU A 77 0.54 7.74 5.23
CA GLU A 77 0.55 6.37 5.75
C GLU A 77 -0.45 5.52 4.96
N ILE A 78 0.00 4.39 4.43
CA ILE A 78 -0.84 3.41 3.74
C ILE A 78 -0.82 2.09 4.51
N ARG A 79 -2.02 1.52 4.71
CA ARG A 79 -2.20 0.21 5.34
C ARG A 79 -3.00 -0.71 4.44
N THR A 80 -2.45 -1.90 4.15
CA THR A 80 -3.21 -2.99 3.54
C THR A 80 -3.20 -4.25 4.42
N TYR A 81 -4.17 -5.14 4.18
CA TYR A 81 -4.34 -6.40 4.86
C TYR A 81 -4.41 -7.55 3.84
N ALA A 82 -3.46 -8.49 3.93
CA ALA A 82 -3.48 -9.71 3.13
C ALA A 82 -4.05 -10.86 3.96
N LEU A 83 -5.10 -11.52 3.46
CA LEU A 83 -5.63 -12.76 4.05
C LEU A 83 -5.05 -13.96 3.28
N THR A 84 -4.26 -14.78 3.95
CA THR A 84 -3.52 -15.92 3.35
C THR A 84 -4.36 -17.22 3.25
N ASN A 85 -5.56 -17.30 3.84
CA ASN A 85 -6.34 -18.55 3.96
C ASN A 85 -7.25 -18.93 2.75
N ALA A 86 -6.86 -18.66 1.51
CA ALA A 86 -7.73 -18.96 0.34
C ALA A 86 -7.23 -20.03 -0.64
N VAL A 87 -5.97 -20.48 -0.54
CA VAL A 87 -5.39 -21.37 -1.57
C VAL A 87 -5.58 -22.86 -1.26
N GLU A 88 -5.77 -23.24 0.00
CA GLU A 88 -5.75 -24.65 0.41
C GLU A 88 -7.06 -25.43 0.10
N TYR A 89 -8.20 -24.74 -0.03
CA TYR A 89 -9.48 -25.42 -0.32
C TYR A 89 -9.74 -25.72 -1.80
N ALA A 90 -9.01 -25.09 -2.73
CA ALA A 90 -9.19 -25.32 -4.17
C ALA A 90 -8.43 -26.54 -4.70
N TYR A 91 -7.41 -27.05 -3.98
CA TYR A 91 -6.57 -28.17 -4.43
C TYR A 91 -6.97 -29.56 -3.91
N ARG A 92 -8.01 -29.66 -3.06
CA ARG A 92 -8.56 -30.94 -2.56
C ARG A 92 -9.97 -31.22 -3.10
N LYS A 93 -10.10 -31.27 -4.43
CA LYS A 93 -11.25 -31.95 -5.07
C LYS A 93 -10.93 -32.34 -6.52
N ARG A 94 -10.05 -33.32 -6.67
CA ARG A 94 -10.10 -34.32 -7.74
C ARG A 94 -9.76 -35.66 -7.13
#